data_AF-A0A8S0RWF1-F1
#
_entry.id   AF-A0A8S0RWF1-F1
#
_cell.length_a   1.000
_cell.length_b   1.000
_cell.length_c   1.000
_cell.angle_alpha   90.00
_cell.angle_beta   90.00
_cell.angle_gamma   90.00
#
_symmetry.space_group_name_H-M   'P 1'
#
loop_
_entity.id
_entity.type
_entity.pdbx_description
1 polymer ?
#
loop_
_entity_poly.entity_id
_entity_poly.type
_entity_poly.pdbx_seq_one_letter_code
_entity_poly.pdbx_strand_id
1 'polypeptide(L)'
;MGGGGEHHHVDGAHGHGGDFRAKVWSMSGGPYCRPKHWKRNTAFAMFGIVLVCIPIAMKSAELEQRPHLPVCPIPSQLWCKNFGNKDY
;
A
#
# COMPACT_ATOMS: atom_id res chain seq x y z
N MET A 1 -33.02 25.23 -19.74
CA MET A 1 -32.99 26.08 -18.52
C MET A 1 -32.51 25.16 -17.39
N GLY A 2 -31.21 25.12 -17.07
CA GLY A 2 -30.54 25.95 -16.03
C GLY A 2 -30.55 25.15 -14.72
N GLY A 3 -29.50 24.91 -13.93
CA GLY A 3 -28.15 25.46 -13.77
C GLY A 3 -27.80 25.32 -12.27
N GLY A 4 -26.54 25.00 -11.94
CA GLY A 4 -26.00 24.96 -10.56
C GLY A 4 -25.74 23.53 -10.07
N GLY A 5 -24.51 23.06 -9.91
CA GLY A 5 -23.37 23.74 -9.31
C GLY A 5 -23.09 23.09 -7.95
N GLU A 6 -22.53 21.89 -7.99
CA GLU A 6 -21.66 21.27 -6.98
C GLU A 6 -21.38 22.07 -5.69
N HIS A 7 -22.08 21.71 -4.61
CA HIS A 7 -21.70 22.07 -3.25
C HIS A 7 -21.27 20.81 -2.49
N HIS A 8 -19.95 20.57 -2.46
CA HIS A 8 -19.33 19.72 -1.46
C HIS A 8 -19.61 20.32 -0.07
N HIS A 9 -20.52 19.69 0.68
CA HIS A 9 -20.68 19.93 2.11
C HIS A 9 -19.39 19.51 2.83
N VAL A 10 -18.50 20.49 3.05
CA VAL A 10 -17.41 20.40 4.01
C VAL A 10 -17.98 20.94 5.32
N ASP A 11 -18.65 20.06 6.07
CA ASP A 11 -19.08 20.37 7.42
C ASP A 11 -17.83 20.60 8.28
N GLY A 12 -17.57 21.87 8.62
CA GLY A 12 -16.45 22.26 9.48
C GLY A 12 -15.95 23.70 9.37
N ALA A 13 -16.57 24.56 8.55
CA ALA A 13 -16.15 25.95 8.38
C ALA A 13 -17.23 26.95 8.84
N HIS A 14 -17.74 26.83 10.06
CA HIS A 14 -18.51 27.91 10.69
C HIS A 14 -17.85 28.32 11.99
N GLY A 15 -17.19 29.48 11.95
CA GLY A 15 -16.60 30.13 13.12
C GLY A 15 -15.32 30.85 12.74
N HIS A 16 -15.33 32.18 12.84
CA HIS A 16 -14.16 33.04 12.78
C HIS A 16 -13.05 32.52 13.74
N GLY A 17 -12.12 31.68 13.24
CA GLY A 17 -11.05 31.09 14.07
C GLY A 17 -10.82 29.57 13.93
N GLY A 18 -10.98 28.98 12.74
CA GLY A 18 -10.60 27.58 12.52
C GLY A 18 -9.07 27.36 12.66
N ASP A 19 -8.68 26.25 13.28
CA ASP A 19 -7.28 25.85 13.51
C ASP A 19 -6.47 25.91 12.20
N PHE A 20 -5.35 26.64 12.20
CA PHE A 20 -4.48 26.81 11.02
C PHE A 20 -3.97 25.47 10.47
N ARG A 21 -3.94 24.43 11.32
CA ARG A 21 -3.59 23.06 10.94
C ARG A 21 -4.50 22.48 9.87
N ALA A 22 -5.76 22.94 9.77
CA ALA A 22 -6.68 22.54 8.70
C ALA A 22 -6.35 23.17 7.33
N LYS A 23 -5.55 24.25 7.31
CA LYS A 23 -5.12 24.96 6.08
C LYS A 23 -3.78 24.45 5.56
N VAL A 24 -3.01 23.73 6.39
CA VAL A 24 -1.68 23.22 6.04
C VAL A 24 -1.83 21.81 5.46
N TRP A 25 -1.41 21.63 4.22
CA TRP A 25 -1.31 20.29 3.63
C TRP A 25 -0.01 19.60 4.07
N SER A 26 -0.09 18.31 4.37
CA SER A 26 1.07 17.48 4.74
C SER A 26 0.96 16.11 4.08
N MET A 27 2.08 15.57 3.62
CA MET A 27 2.11 14.26 2.94
C MET A 27 1.51 13.13 3.80
N SER A 28 1.67 13.19 5.12
CA SER A 28 1.15 12.20 6.07
C SER A 28 -0.28 12.46 6.56
N GLY A 29 -0.91 13.59 6.19
CA GLY A 29 -2.31 13.90 6.51
C GLY A 29 -2.56 14.71 7.80
N GLY A 30 -1.53 15.12 8.53
CA GLY A 30 -1.67 16.07 9.65
C GLY A 30 -2.45 15.55 10.87
N PRO A 31 -2.69 16.42 11.88
CA PRO A 31 -3.37 16.03 13.12
C PRO A 31 -4.83 15.61 12.89
N TYR A 32 -5.29 14.57 13.61
CA TYR A 32 -6.67 14.05 13.56
C TYR A 32 -7.19 13.68 12.16
N CYS A 33 -6.30 13.16 11.32
CA CYS A 33 -6.60 12.76 9.96
C CYS A 33 -7.66 11.64 9.89
N ARG A 34 -8.88 11.97 9.46
CA ARG A 34 -10.00 11.01 9.26
C ARG A 34 -10.72 11.26 7.93
N PRO A 35 -10.10 10.92 6.78
CA PRO A 35 -10.71 11.14 5.49
C PRO A 35 -11.93 10.22 5.30
N LYS A 36 -13.03 10.78 4.77
CA LYS A 36 -14.31 10.06 4.52
C LYS A 36 -14.13 8.75 3.72
N HIS A 37 -13.15 8.70 2.82
CA HIS A 37 -12.91 7.59 1.90
C HIS A 37 -11.68 6.73 2.24
N TRP A 38 -11.20 6.76 3.50
CA TRP A 38 -9.97 6.06 3.89
C TRP A 38 -9.94 4.59 3.45
N LYS A 39 -11.05 3.86 3.65
CA LYS A 39 -11.16 2.44 3.29
C LYS A 39 -10.92 2.18 1.81
N ARG A 40 -11.55 2.99 0.94
CA ARG A 40 -11.43 2.85 -0.51
C ARG A 40 -10.02 3.20 -0.99
N ASN A 41 -9.44 4.26 -0.45
CA ASN A 41 -8.09 4.69 -0.83
C ASN A 41 -7.03 3.66 -0.39
N THR A 42 -7.16 3.09 0.80
CA THR A 42 -6.29 2.00 1.27
C THR A 42 -6.46 0.75 0.42
N ALA A 43 -7.69 0.41 0.01
CA ALA A 43 -7.93 -0.74 -0.86
C ALA A 43 -7.21 -0.58 -2.21
N PHE A 44 -7.28 0.60 -2.84
CA PHE A 44 -6.54 0.86 -4.08
C PHE A 44 -5.02 0.82 -3.89
N ALA A 45 -4.51 1.38 -2.79
CA ALA A 45 -3.08 1.33 -2.49
C ALA A 45 -2.60 -0.12 -2.30
N MET A 46 -3.31 -0.92 -1.50
CA MET A 46 -2.99 -2.33 -1.29
C MET A 46 -3.10 -3.14 -2.58
N PHE A 47 -4.12 -2.88 -3.39
CA PHE A 47 -4.26 -3.53 -4.70
C PHE A 47 -3.08 -3.24 -5.61
N GLY A 48 -2.65 -1.97 -5.71
CA GLY A 48 -1.47 -1.59 -6.47
C GLY A 48 -0.19 -2.26 -5.97
N ILE A 49 0.01 -2.31 -4.64
CA ILE A 49 1.16 -3.00 -4.03
C ILE A 49 1.16 -4.48 -4.40
N VAL A 50 0.04 -5.17 -4.24
CA VAL A 50 -0.07 -6.60 -4.54
C VAL A 50 0.18 -6.88 -6.02
N LEU A 51 -0.41 -6.07 -6.91
CA LEU A 51 -0.20 -6.21 -8.36
C LEU A 51 1.26 -6.06 -8.78
N VAL A 52 2.02 -5.20 -8.10
CA VAL A 52 3.44 -4.97 -8.40
C VAL A 52 4.33 -6.01 -7.72
N CYS A 53 4.06 -6.34 -6.46
CA CYS A 53 4.91 -7.24 -5.68
C CYS A 53 4.83 -8.69 -6.14
N ILE A 54 3.68 -9.19 -6.61
CA ILE A 54 3.54 -10.57 -7.09
C ILE A 54 4.49 -10.88 -8.27
N PRO A 55 4.48 -10.15 -9.41
CA PRO A 55 5.37 -10.45 -10.52
C PRO A 55 6.84 -10.25 -10.16
N ILE A 56 7.14 -9.25 -9.32
CA ILE A 56 8.50 -9.05 -8.79
C ILE A 56 8.94 -10.27 -7.98
N ALA A 57 8.09 -10.79 -7.10
CA ALA A 57 8.40 -11.97 -6.29
C ALA A 57 8.58 -13.22 -7.15
N MET A 58 7.74 -13.43 -8.17
CA MET A 58 7.89 -14.52 -9.14
C MET A 58 9.23 -14.42 -9.86
N LYS A 59 9.60 -13.22 -10.32
CA LYS A 59 10.87 -13.02 -11.01
C LYS A 59 12.07 -13.16 -10.08
N SER A 60 11.94 -12.68 -8.84
CA SER A 60 12.94 -12.83 -7.79
C SER A 60 13.20 -14.32 -7.50
N ALA A 61 12.14 -15.13 -7.37
CA ALA A 61 12.25 -16.56 -7.13
C ALA A 61 12.90 -17.34 -8.30
N GLU A 62 12.70 -16.89 -9.54
CA GLU A 62 13.39 -17.46 -10.72
C GLU A 62 14.90 -17.19 -10.72
N LEU A 63 15.29 -16.00 -10.27
CA LEU A 63 16.69 -15.55 -10.27
C LEU A 63 17.45 -16.03 -9.03
N GLU A 64 16.74 -16.48 -7.99
CA GLU A 64 17.37 -16.90 -6.74
C GLU A 64 18.19 -18.18 -6.93
N GLN A 65 19.51 -18.02 -6.97
CA GLN A 65 20.48 -19.10 -7.00
C GLN A 65 21.26 -19.17 -5.69
N ARG A 66 21.47 -20.39 -5.17
CA ARG A 66 22.26 -20.63 -3.96
C ARG A 66 23.30 -21.73 -4.22
N PRO A 67 24.59 -21.36 -4.33
CA PRO A 67 25.67 -22.31 -4.56
C PRO A 67 25.87 -23.29 -3.40
N HIS A 68 25.60 -22.84 -2.16
CA HIS A 68 25.77 -23.64 -0.96
C HIS A 68 24.43 -24.13 -0.42
N LEU A 69 24.42 -25.39 0.02
CA LEU A 69 23.30 -25.99 0.70
C LEU A 69 23.11 -25.36 2.10
N PRO A 70 21.87 -25.11 2.53
CA PRO A 70 21.59 -24.57 3.86
C PRO A 70 21.98 -25.55 4.96
N VAL A 71 22.59 -25.03 6.04
CA VAL A 71 22.94 -25.81 7.24
C VAL A 71 21.71 -26.11 8.12
N CYS A 72 20.63 -25.35 7.92
CA CYS A 72 19.36 -25.45 8.63
C CYS A 72 18.19 -25.20 7.66
N PRO A 73 16.94 -25.55 8.02
CA PRO A 73 15.79 -25.24 7.20
C PRO A 73 15.57 -23.71 7.12
N ILE A 74 15.59 -23.16 5.91
CA ILE A 74 15.41 -21.72 5.66
C ILE A 74 14.19 -21.54 4.76
N PRO A 75 13.26 -20.59 5.05
CA PRO A 75 12.02 -20.41 4.29
C PRO A 75 12.20 -20.31 2.77
N SER A 76 13.29 -19.69 2.33
CA SER A 76 13.66 -19.57 0.92
C SER A 76 13.94 -20.87 0.18
N GLN A 77 14.12 -21.99 0.90
CA GLN A 77 14.22 -23.31 0.28
C GLN A 77 12.92 -23.74 -0.42
N LEU A 78 11.78 -23.11 -0.10
CA LEU A 78 10.47 -23.39 -0.70
C LEU A 78 10.35 -22.88 -2.14
N TRP A 79 11.04 -21.80 -2.48
CA TRP A 79 10.93 -21.13 -3.78
C TRP A 79 12.24 -21.10 -4.58
N CYS A 80 13.39 -21.35 -3.96
CA CYS A 80 14.65 -21.59 -4.67
C CYS A 80 14.59 -22.85 -5.54
N LYS A 81 14.66 -22.69 -6.87
CA LYS A 81 14.74 -23.79 -7.85
C LYS A 81 16.07 -24.55 -7.83
N ASN A 82 17.12 -23.96 -7.23
CA ASN A 82 18.49 -24.49 -7.19
C ASN A 82 18.64 -25.83 -6.44
N PHE A 83 17.62 -26.24 -5.68
CA PHE A 83 17.71 -27.38 -4.77
C PHE A 83 17.05 -28.68 -5.30
N GLY A 84 16.60 -28.72 -6.56
CA GLY A 84 15.99 -29.91 -7.17
C GLY A 84 14.69 -30.37 -6.49
N ASN A 85 14.07 -31.43 -7.02
CA ASN A 85 12.97 -32.12 -6.33
C ASN A 85 13.55 -32.76 -5.07
N LYS A 86 13.24 -32.17 -3.91
CA LYS A 86 13.59 -32.77 -2.62
C LYS A 86 12.55 -33.86 -2.33
N ASP A 87 12.92 -35.12 -2.57
CA ASP A 87 12.23 -36.25 -1.97
C ASP A 87 12.42 -36.13 -0.45
N TYR A 88 11.37 -35.71 0.26
CA TYR A 88 11.31 -35.73 1.72
C TYR A 88 10.81 -37.08 2.20
#